data_AF-A0A3N2ARK1-F1
#
_entry.id   AF-A0A3N2ARK1-F1
#
_cell.length_a   1.000
_cell.length_b   1.000
_cell.length_c   1.000
_cell.angle_alpha   90.00
_cell.angle_beta   90.00
_cell.angle_gamma   90.00
#
_symmetry.space_group_name_H-M   'P 1'
#
loop_
_entity.id
_entity.type
_entity.pdbx_description
1 polymer ?
#
loop_
_entity_poly.entity_id
_entity_poly.type
_entity_poly.pdbx_seq_one_letter_code
_entity_poly.pdbx_strand_id
1 'polypeptide(L)'
;MSRRALLGVLVVAALAGCSLQLLPGGSAEPAPTASRSGQASAPTGPHLTAAGRWLDPIADDVAGTEVCDGRAGREALATFDRAAAPALGVAAGDATLTCGNADGAGWRHIADGHTGDFGELGELVGAGWEDVAWFAIDLALERPTRVEPYRDDIANYDVLVEYVDGGSVERSWMVTVGVGIGSGQVITAFPDEQ
;
A
#
# COMPACT_ATOMS: atom_id res chain seq x y z
N MET A 1 11.27 0.79 63.35
CA MET A 1 12.69 0.82 63.77
C MET A 1 13.49 0.30 62.57
N SER A 2 14.54 0.88 61.99
CA SER A 2 15.46 1.97 62.26
C SER A 2 16.05 2.33 60.87
N ARG A 3 15.88 3.55 60.34
CA ARG A 3 16.88 4.63 60.27
C ARG A 3 18.23 4.32 59.57
N ARG A 4 18.47 5.11 58.52
CA ARG A 4 19.73 5.85 58.18
C ARG A 4 20.87 5.03 57.54
N ALA A 5 21.75 5.56 56.69
CA ALA A 5 21.91 6.82 55.94
C ALA A 5 23.27 6.73 55.21
N LEU A 6 23.63 7.81 54.48
CA LEU A 6 24.93 8.28 53.97
C LEU A 6 25.09 8.17 52.44
N LEU A 7 25.02 9.28 51.67
CA LEU A 7 25.96 10.45 51.55
C LEU A 7 27.43 9.99 51.43
N GLY A 8 28.28 10.48 50.54
CA GLY A 8 28.27 11.49 49.47
C GLY A 8 29.42 11.12 48.51
N VAL A 9 29.78 11.86 47.47
CA VAL A 9 30.41 13.19 47.51
C VAL A 9 30.54 13.66 46.05
N LEU A 10 30.26 14.95 45.82
CA LEU A 10 30.56 15.71 44.60
C LEU A 10 32.08 15.86 44.41
N VAL A 11 32.53 15.87 43.14
CA VAL A 11 33.68 16.69 42.71
C VAL A 11 33.27 17.51 41.48
N VAL A 12 33.62 18.79 41.53
CA VAL A 12 33.28 19.88 40.61
C VAL A 12 34.57 20.39 39.94
N ALA A 13 34.40 20.92 38.72
CA ALA A 13 35.28 21.84 37.96
C ALA A 13 36.56 21.24 37.33
N ALA A 14 37.07 21.70 36.18
CA ALA A 14 37.01 23.05 35.61
C ALA A 14 37.19 23.07 34.06
N LEU A 15 36.96 24.28 33.54
CA LEU A 15 36.87 24.79 32.17
C LEU A 15 38.21 24.86 31.37
N ALA A 16 38.05 25.26 30.11
CA ALA A 16 39.02 25.73 29.09
C ALA A 16 39.46 24.63 28.10
N GLY A 17 39.43 24.79 26.79
CA GLY A 17 39.14 25.92 25.91
C GLY A 17 39.57 25.54 24.48
N CYS A 18 38.97 26.18 23.48
CA CYS A 18 39.38 26.28 22.06
C CYS A 18 39.89 25.03 21.32
N SER A 19 39.19 24.65 20.25
CA SER A 19 39.69 24.86 18.88
C SER A 19 38.58 24.56 17.86
N LEU A 20 38.12 25.59 17.15
CA LEU A 20 37.49 25.43 15.85
C LEU A 20 38.55 24.86 14.90
N GLN A 21 38.34 23.66 14.39
CA GLN A 21 38.99 23.19 13.17
C GLN A 21 37.92 22.98 12.11
N LEU A 22 37.81 23.98 11.24
CA LEU A 22 37.28 23.84 9.89
C LEU A 22 38.15 22.81 9.15
N LEU A 23 37.56 21.70 8.74
CA LEU A 23 38.09 20.86 7.66
C LEU A 23 37.06 20.81 6.52
N PRO A 24 37.55 20.86 5.26
CA PRO A 24 36.72 20.98 4.07
C PRO A 24 36.35 19.60 3.49
N GLY A 25 35.26 19.57 2.72
CA GLY A 25 35.10 18.61 1.63
C GLY A 25 34.51 17.26 2.02
N GLY A 26 33.20 17.20 1.98
CA GLY A 26 32.45 15.96 2.05
C GLY A 26 30.97 16.27 2.06
N SER A 27 30.44 16.76 0.94
CA SER A 27 29.00 16.77 0.71
C SER A 27 28.53 15.33 0.73
N ALA A 28 28.15 14.83 1.90
CA ALA A 28 27.24 13.71 1.97
C ALA A 28 25.91 14.25 1.45
N GLU A 29 25.70 14.10 0.14
CA GLU A 29 24.38 14.20 -0.45
C GLU A 29 23.45 13.32 0.40
N PRO A 30 22.37 13.88 0.98
CA PRO A 30 21.30 13.01 1.43
C PRO A 30 20.87 12.23 0.19
N ALA A 31 20.90 10.89 0.29
CA ALA A 31 20.35 10.02 -0.73
C ALA A 31 18.97 10.58 -1.11
N PRO A 32 18.64 10.68 -2.41
CA PRO A 32 17.35 11.18 -2.83
C PRO A 32 16.31 10.25 -2.20
N THR A 33 15.68 10.73 -1.14
CA THR A 33 14.40 10.20 -0.72
C THR A 33 13.52 10.55 -1.90
N ALA A 34 13.26 9.56 -2.76
CA ALA A 34 12.25 9.66 -3.79
C ALA A 34 10.89 9.75 -3.08
N SER A 35 10.66 10.89 -2.44
CA SER A 35 9.33 11.41 -2.28
C SER A 35 8.84 11.52 -3.71
N ARG A 36 7.97 10.61 -4.13
CA ARG A 36 7.24 10.67 -5.39
C ARG A 36 6.23 11.84 -5.29
N SER A 37 6.72 13.02 -4.93
CA SER A 37 6.02 14.29 -4.88
C SER A 37 6.19 14.93 -6.25
N GLY A 38 5.53 14.32 -7.22
CA GLY A 38 5.56 14.71 -8.62
C GLY A 38 4.32 14.19 -9.30
N GLN A 39 3.18 14.32 -8.65
CA GLN A 39 1.93 14.09 -9.35
C GLN A 39 1.68 15.30 -10.24
N ALA A 40 1.61 15.02 -11.55
CA ALA A 40 1.24 16.00 -12.58
C ALA A 40 -0.10 16.65 -12.25
N SER A 41 -0.52 17.68 -12.99
CA SER A 41 -1.92 18.12 -12.89
C SER A 41 -2.86 16.93 -13.14
N ALA A 42 -3.99 16.87 -12.44
CA ALA A 42 -4.98 15.82 -12.62
C ALA A 42 -5.34 15.65 -14.12
N PRO A 43 -5.62 14.43 -14.59
CA PRO A 43 -5.98 14.19 -15.98
C PRO A 43 -7.17 15.06 -16.39
N THR A 44 -7.09 15.63 -17.60
CA THR A 44 -8.20 16.45 -18.15
C THR A 44 -9.33 15.63 -18.73
N GLY A 45 -9.18 14.31 -18.83
CA GLY A 45 -10.17 13.37 -19.36
C GLY A 45 -10.67 12.37 -18.30
N PRO A 46 -11.51 11.41 -18.72
CA PRO A 46 -12.00 10.33 -17.86
C PRO A 46 -10.86 9.60 -17.15
N HIS A 47 -10.96 9.42 -15.83
CA HIS A 47 -9.95 8.70 -15.05
C HIS A 47 -10.55 8.06 -13.80
N LEU A 48 -9.86 7.05 -13.28
CA LEU A 48 -10.13 6.50 -11.95
C LEU A 48 -9.21 7.19 -10.93
N THR A 49 -9.74 7.53 -9.76
CA THR A 49 -8.98 8.10 -8.64
C THR A 49 -9.27 7.35 -7.35
N ALA A 50 -8.25 7.19 -6.52
CA ALA A 50 -8.34 6.57 -5.20
C ALA A 50 -7.21 7.12 -4.31
N ALA A 51 -7.51 7.39 -3.04
CA ALA A 51 -6.55 7.92 -2.07
C ALA A 51 -5.70 9.10 -2.62
N GLY A 52 -6.33 9.98 -3.42
CA GLY A 52 -5.66 11.14 -4.04
C GLY A 52 -4.66 10.81 -5.15
N ARG A 53 -4.60 9.56 -5.64
CA ARG A 53 -3.89 9.17 -6.87
C ARG A 53 -4.88 8.82 -7.96
N TRP A 54 -4.55 9.13 -9.20
CA TRP A 54 -5.27 8.60 -10.36
C TRP A 54 -4.50 7.46 -11.00
N LEU A 55 -5.23 6.57 -11.67
CA LEU A 55 -4.66 5.54 -12.53
C LEU A 55 -4.09 6.20 -13.79
N ASP A 56 -2.83 5.92 -14.10
CA ASP A 56 -2.20 6.25 -15.39
C ASP A 56 -2.07 4.96 -16.21
N PRO A 57 -2.90 4.74 -17.24
CA PRO A 57 -2.89 3.49 -18.01
C PRO A 57 -1.57 3.15 -18.72
N ILE A 58 -0.63 4.10 -18.81
CA ILE A 58 0.70 3.85 -19.39
C ILE A 58 1.71 3.58 -18.29
N ALA A 59 1.68 4.35 -17.20
CA ALA A 59 2.66 4.20 -16.13
C ALA A 59 2.32 3.05 -15.16
N ASP A 60 1.04 2.71 -15.04
CA ASP A 60 0.51 1.66 -14.19
C ASP A 60 0.10 0.41 -15.00
N ASP A 61 0.58 0.27 -16.25
CA ASP A 61 0.37 -0.93 -17.08
C ASP A 61 1.03 -2.16 -16.44
N VAL A 62 0.22 -3.18 -16.14
CA VAL A 62 0.65 -4.42 -15.51
C VAL A 62 0.36 -5.60 -16.42
N ALA A 63 1.35 -6.49 -16.56
CA ALA A 63 1.19 -7.73 -17.31
C ALA A 63 0.00 -8.56 -16.78
N GLY A 64 -0.70 -9.21 -17.71
CA GLY A 64 -1.92 -9.96 -17.45
C GLY A 64 -1.72 -11.22 -16.61
N THR A 65 -2.75 -12.06 -16.54
CA THR A 65 -2.67 -13.38 -15.86
C THR A 65 -1.51 -14.27 -16.30
N GLU A 66 -1.03 -14.10 -17.53
CA GLU A 66 0.11 -14.81 -18.09
C GLU A 66 1.41 -14.63 -17.28
N VAL A 67 1.49 -13.58 -16.45
CA VAL A 67 2.60 -13.40 -15.48
C VAL A 67 2.75 -14.57 -14.51
N CYS A 68 1.69 -15.36 -14.36
CA CYS A 68 1.67 -16.57 -13.56
C CYS A 68 1.76 -17.86 -14.37
N ASP A 69 1.85 -17.84 -15.70
CA ASP A 69 1.91 -19.08 -16.48
C ASP A 69 3.15 -19.92 -16.15
N GLY A 70 2.92 -21.20 -15.87
CA GLY A 70 3.98 -22.13 -15.43
C GLY A 70 4.50 -21.93 -13.99
N ARG A 71 4.02 -20.91 -13.26
CA ARG A 71 4.47 -20.59 -11.89
C ARG A 71 3.63 -21.29 -10.82
N ALA A 72 4.26 -21.68 -9.73
CA ALA A 72 3.59 -22.37 -8.63
C ALA A 72 2.64 -21.43 -7.87
N GLY A 73 1.53 -21.96 -7.33
CA GLY A 73 0.53 -21.12 -6.65
C GLY A 73 1.05 -20.38 -5.41
N ARG A 74 2.07 -20.92 -4.71
CA ARG A 74 2.70 -20.26 -3.55
C ARG A 74 3.79 -19.27 -3.92
N GLU A 75 4.14 -19.17 -5.20
CA GLU A 75 5.18 -18.26 -5.65
C GLU A 75 4.70 -16.81 -5.50
N ALA A 76 5.53 -15.97 -4.91
CA ALA A 76 5.23 -14.55 -4.74
C ALA A 76 5.19 -13.87 -6.12
N LEU A 77 4.10 -13.16 -6.40
CA LEU A 77 3.94 -12.32 -7.57
C LEU A 77 4.40 -10.89 -7.28
N ALA A 78 3.92 -10.33 -6.16
CA ALA A 78 4.21 -8.96 -5.76
C ALA A 78 4.15 -8.80 -4.24
N THR A 79 4.78 -7.73 -3.76
CA THR A 79 4.69 -7.27 -2.38
C THR A 79 4.23 -5.82 -2.37
N PHE A 80 3.29 -5.51 -1.50
CA PHE A 80 2.71 -4.18 -1.32
C PHE A 80 2.96 -3.68 0.10
N ASP A 81 3.15 -2.38 0.24
CA ASP A 81 3.14 -1.74 1.55
C ASP A 81 1.72 -1.82 2.11
N ARG A 82 1.58 -2.36 3.33
CA ARG A 82 0.31 -2.52 4.04
C ARG A 82 0.27 -1.65 5.29
N ALA A 83 -0.74 -0.81 5.37
CA ALA A 83 -1.05 0.01 6.53
C ALA A 83 -1.34 -0.85 7.78
N ALA A 84 -1.01 -0.29 8.94
CA ALA A 84 -1.37 -0.90 10.22
C ALA A 84 -2.89 -0.91 10.40
N ALA A 85 -3.40 -1.94 11.06
CA ALA A 85 -4.76 -1.99 11.59
C ALA A 85 -4.70 -2.35 13.09
N PRO A 86 -4.35 -1.37 13.96
CA PRO A 86 -4.11 -1.64 15.38
C PRO A 86 -5.33 -2.23 16.12
N ALA A 87 -6.54 -1.85 15.72
CA ALA A 87 -7.78 -2.38 16.28
C ALA A 87 -7.93 -3.90 16.05
N LEU A 88 -7.27 -4.43 15.01
CA LEU A 88 -7.23 -5.85 14.66
C LEU A 88 -5.91 -6.52 15.08
N GLY A 89 -5.04 -5.80 15.81
CA GLY A 89 -3.72 -6.30 16.22
C GLY A 89 -2.72 -6.45 15.06
N VAL A 90 -2.97 -5.80 13.92
CA VAL A 90 -2.11 -5.93 12.73
C VAL A 90 -1.16 -4.73 12.62
N ALA A 91 0.14 -4.98 12.66
CA ALA A 91 1.15 -3.95 12.43
C ALA A 91 1.22 -3.56 10.95
N ALA A 92 1.76 -2.37 10.67
CA ALA A 92 2.18 -2.00 9.32
C ALA A 92 3.33 -2.91 8.87
N GLY A 93 3.48 -3.10 7.58
CA GLY A 93 4.51 -3.93 6.98
C GLY A 93 4.07 -4.40 5.61
N ASP A 94 4.51 -5.57 5.20
CA ASP A 94 4.28 -6.03 3.84
C ASP A 94 3.01 -6.89 3.73
N ALA A 95 2.36 -6.84 2.57
CA ALA A 95 1.41 -7.84 2.12
C ALA A 95 1.89 -8.48 0.80
N THR A 96 1.84 -9.80 0.71
CA THR A 96 2.32 -10.55 -0.46
C THR A 96 1.15 -11.09 -1.27
N LEU A 97 1.08 -10.69 -2.54
CA LEU A 97 0.23 -11.32 -3.53
C LEU A 97 0.99 -12.50 -4.14
N THR A 98 0.41 -13.69 -4.07
CA THR A 98 0.96 -14.90 -4.69
C THR A 98 0.28 -15.19 -6.02
N CYS A 99 0.92 -15.97 -6.90
CA CYS A 99 0.28 -16.42 -8.14
C CYS A 99 -1.04 -17.18 -7.90
N GLY A 100 -1.14 -17.91 -6.79
CA GLY A 100 -2.42 -18.44 -6.34
C GLY A 100 -2.99 -19.57 -7.21
N ASN A 101 -4.28 -19.82 -7.03
CA ASN A 101 -5.11 -20.71 -7.85
C ASN A 101 -6.57 -20.21 -7.82
N ALA A 102 -7.37 -20.58 -8.83
CA ALA A 102 -8.75 -20.10 -9.00
C ALA A 102 -9.64 -20.34 -7.77
N ASP A 103 -9.62 -21.55 -7.20
CA ASP A 103 -10.48 -21.93 -6.07
C ASP A 103 -9.96 -21.47 -4.69
N GLY A 104 -8.89 -20.67 -4.66
CA GLY A 104 -8.14 -20.41 -3.44
C GLY A 104 -7.92 -18.94 -3.15
N ALA A 105 -6.68 -18.51 -3.32
CA ALA A 105 -6.21 -17.18 -2.95
C ALA A 105 -5.16 -16.71 -3.96
N GLY A 106 -4.98 -15.40 -4.08
CA GLY A 106 -3.95 -14.78 -4.92
C GLY A 106 -4.42 -14.40 -6.32
N TRP A 107 -3.48 -14.09 -7.21
CA TRP A 107 -3.78 -13.46 -8.50
C TRP A 107 -4.75 -14.25 -9.39
N ARG A 108 -4.55 -15.58 -9.50
CA ARG A 108 -5.47 -16.42 -10.26
C ARG A 108 -6.88 -16.52 -9.65
N HIS A 109 -7.02 -16.36 -8.33
CA HIS A 109 -8.34 -16.31 -7.69
C HIS A 109 -9.07 -15.02 -8.06
N ILE A 110 -8.35 -13.89 -8.01
CA ILE A 110 -8.87 -12.58 -8.43
C ILE A 110 -9.27 -12.62 -9.92
N ALA A 111 -8.40 -13.16 -10.77
CA ALA A 111 -8.68 -13.28 -12.20
C ALA A 111 -9.92 -14.15 -12.48
N ASP A 112 -10.05 -15.29 -11.82
CA ASP A 112 -11.17 -16.22 -12.05
C ASP A 112 -12.51 -15.62 -11.62
N GLY A 113 -12.53 -14.89 -10.48
CA GLY A 113 -13.76 -14.35 -9.91
C GLY A 113 -14.12 -12.92 -10.34
N HIS A 114 -13.13 -12.08 -10.65
CA HIS A 114 -13.29 -10.62 -10.64
C HIS A 114 -12.71 -9.91 -11.87
N THR A 115 -12.29 -10.65 -12.91
CA THR A 115 -11.89 -10.04 -14.20
C THR A 115 -13.01 -9.17 -14.78
N GLY A 116 -14.26 -9.64 -14.74
CA GLY A 116 -15.41 -8.88 -15.22
C GLY A 116 -15.62 -7.60 -14.42
N ASP A 117 -15.61 -7.71 -13.09
CA ASP A 117 -15.86 -6.60 -12.19
C ASP A 117 -14.82 -5.47 -12.37
N PHE A 118 -13.52 -5.80 -12.43
CA PHE A 118 -12.48 -4.81 -12.70
C PHE A 118 -12.46 -4.34 -14.15
N GLY A 119 -12.85 -5.21 -15.10
CA GLY A 119 -12.97 -4.88 -16.51
C GLY A 119 -13.99 -3.77 -16.76
N GLU A 120 -15.11 -3.77 -16.06
CA GLU A 120 -16.12 -2.70 -16.15
C GLU A 120 -15.56 -1.32 -15.76
N LEU A 121 -14.67 -1.27 -14.76
CA LEU A 121 -13.97 -0.03 -14.38
C LEU A 121 -12.91 0.35 -15.43
N GLY A 122 -12.16 -0.64 -15.94
CA GLY A 122 -11.12 -0.43 -16.94
C GLY A 122 -11.68 0.12 -18.26
N GLU A 123 -12.84 -0.37 -18.70
CA GLU A 123 -13.51 0.09 -19.93
C GLU A 123 -13.83 1.59 -19.92
N LEU A 124 -14.13 2.17 -18.75
CA LEU A 124 -14.43 3.61 -18.61
C LEU A 124 -13.22 4.50 -18.91
N VAL A 125 -12.01 3.99 -18.74
CA VAL A 125 -10.76 4.76 -18.82
C VAL A 125 -9.75 4.18 -19.80
N GLY A 126 -10.13 3.14 -20.54
CA GLY A 126 -9.27 2.49 -21.52
C GLY A 126 -8.08 1.74 -20.92
N ALA A 127 -8.25 1.16 -19.72
CA ALA A 127 -7.23 0.36 -19.03
C ALA A 127 -7.61 -1.14 -19.02
N GLY A 128 -6.61 -2.00 -18.81
CA GLY A 128 -6.84 -3.42 -18.54
C GLY A 128 -7.47 -3.63 -17.17
N TRP A 129 -8.15 -4.76 -16.97
CA TRP A 129 -8.68 -5.09 -15.64
C TRP A 129 -7.53 -5.30 -14.64
N GLU A 130 -6.37 -5.76 -15.13
CA GLU A 130 -5.17 -5.97 -14.34
C GLU A 130 -4.62 -4.67 -13.76
N ASP A 131 -4.54 -3.62 -14.58
CA ASP A 131 -4.08 -2.29 -14.17
C ASP A 131 -4.97 -1.73 -13.06
N VAL A 132 -6.30 -1.83 -13.25
CA VAL A 132 -7.28 -1.37 -12.27
C VAL A 132 -7.18 -2.16 -10.97
N ALA A 133 -7.10 -3.49 -11.06
CA ALA A 133 -6.97 -4.36 -9.89
C ALA A 133 -5.69 -4.06 -9.12
N TRP A 134 -4.56 -3.91 -9.82
CA TRP A 134 -3.27 -3.64 -9.19
C TRP A 134 -3.22 -2.26 -8.54
N PHE A 135 -3.74 -1.25 -9.23
CA PHE A 135 -3.89 0.12 -8.71
C PHE A 135 -4.75 0.13 -7.44
N ALA A 136 -5.89 -0.55 -7.46
CA ALA A 136 -6.77 -0.58 -6.30
C ALA A 136 -6.17 -1.39 -5.14
N ILE A 137 -5.48 -2.50 -5.41
CA ILE A 137 -4.77 -3.30 -4.39
C ILE A 137 -3.68 -2.47 -3.71
N ASP A 138 -2.82 -1.81 -4.49
CA ASP A 138 -1.75 -0.95 -3.99
C ASP A 138 -2.32 0.09 -3.03
N LEU A 139 -3.37 0.80 -3.44
CA LEU A 139 -3.94 1.89 -2.66
C LEU A 139 -4.77 1.43 -1.46
N ALA A 140 -5.50 0.32 -1.58
CA ALA A 140 -6.20 -0.29 -0.44
C ALA A 140 -5.22 -0.71 0.65
N LEU A 141 -4.08 -1.28 0.27
CA LEU A 141 -3.09 -1.72 1.25
C LEU A 141 -2.29 -0.54 1.81
N GLU A 142 -1.85 0.41 0.97
CA GLU A 142 -0.99 1.52 1.39
C GLU A 142 -1.77 2.57 2.19
N ARG A 143 -2.94 2.99 1.69
CA ARG A 143 -3.72 4.12 2.22
C ARG A 143 -5.23 3.80 2.20
N PRO A 144 -5.68 2.77 2.95
CA PRO A 144 -7.08 2.37 2.98
C PRO A 144 -8.00 3.50 3.41
N THR A 145 -9.19 3.57 2.79
CA THR A 145 -10.33 4.33 3.30
C THR A 145 -10.75 3.81 4.67
N ARG A 146 -10.76 2.48 4.83
CA ARG A 146 -11.04 1.80 6.11
C ARG A 146 -10.44 0.40 6.12
N VAL A 147 -10.29 -0.16 7.32
CA VAL A 147 -9.90 -1.56 7.51
C VAL A 147 -10.88 -2.21 8.47
N GLU A 148 -11.51 -3.31 8.04
CA GLU A 148 -12.57 -4.01 8.78
C GLU A 148 -12.23 -5.50 8.98
N PRO A 149 -12.66 -6.13 10.08
CA PRO A 149 -12.55 -7.57 10.23
C PRO A 149 -13.57 -8.26 9.30
N TYR A 150 -13.15 -9.27 8.54
CA TYR A 150 -14.05 -10.12 7.77
C TYR A 150 -14.27 -11.48 8.43
N ARG A 151 -13.17 -12.08 8.90
CA ARG A 151 -13.11 -13.30 9.70
C ARG A 151 -12.04 -13.13 10.76
N ASP A 152 -11.98 -14.06 11.72
CA ASP A 152 -11.00 -14.01 12.81
C ASP A 152 -9.53 -13.99 12.32
N ASP A 153 -9.30 -14.43 11.09
CA ASP A 153 -8.00 -14.53 10.44
C ASP A 153 -7.87 -13.68 9.15
N ILE A 154 -8.83 -12.81 8.84
CA ILE A 154 -8.81 -11.97 7.62
C ILE A 154 -9.21 -10.53 7.95
N ALA A 155 -8.38 -9.58 7.53
CA ALA A 155 -8.70 -8.16 7.51
C ALA A 155 -9.00 -7.71 6.08
N ASN A 156 -10.11 -7.00 5.90
CA ASN A 156 -10.46 -6.34 4.66
C ASN A 156 -9.90 -4.92 4.68
N TYR A 157 -9.07 -4.62 3.69
CA TYR A 157 -8.53 -3.29 3.41
C TYR A 157 -9.34 -2.70 2.27
N ASP A 158 -10.06 -1.62 2.54
CA ASP A 158 -10.99 -1.03 1.59
C ASP A 158 -10.44 0.30 1.06
N VAL A 159 -10.58 0.54 -0.24
CA VAL A 159 -10.34 1.86 -0.85
C VAL A 159 -11.51 2.29 -1.70
N LEU A 160 -11.88 3.56 -1.60
CA LEU A 160 -12.87 4.17 -2.48
C LEU A 160 -12.18 4.53 -3.80
N VAL A 161 -12.65 3.90 -4.88
CA VAL A 161 -12.26 4.22 -6.26
C VAL A 161 -13.40 5.01 -6.88
N GLU A 162 -13.10 6.18 -7.43
CA GLU A 162 -14.07 7.07 -8.06
C GLU A 162 -13.74 7.22 -9.54
N TYR A 163 -14.76 7.10 -10.39
CA TYR A 163 -14.67 7.49 -11.79
C TYR A 163 -15.00 8.97 -11.92
N VAL A 164 -14.06 9.73 -12.46
CA VAL A 164 -14.17 11.18 -12.65
C VAL A 164 -14.16 11.49 -14.13
N ASP A 165 -15.20 12.21 -14.58
CA ASP A 165 -15.30 12.75 -15.94
C ASP A 165 -15.84 14.18 -15.88
N GLY A 166 -15.32 15.06 -16.74
CA GLY A 166 -15.67 16.48 -16.73
C GLY A 166 -15.40 17.21 -15.40
N GLY A 167 -14.57 16.63 -14.52
CA GLY A 167 -14.24 17.17 -13.20
C GLY A 167 -15.25 16.85 -12.09
N SER A 168 -16.21 15.97 -12.34
CA SER A 168 -17.17 15.49 -11.34
C SER A 168 -17.02 13.98 -11.14
N VAL A 169 -17.31 13.49 -9.93
CA VAL A 169 -17.43 12.06 -9.66
C VAL A 169 -18.75 11.57 -10.23
N GLU A 170 -18.69 10.66 -11.20
CA GLU A 170 -19.88 10.13 -11.89
C GLU A 170 -20.31 8.79 -11.31
N ARG A 171 -19.35 7.97 -10.85
CA ARG A 171 -19.56 6.64 -10.23
C ARG A 171 -18.48 6.36 -9.20
N SER A 172 -18.76 5.47 -8.25
CA SER A 172 -17.78 5.08 -7.22
C SER A 172 -17.95 3.64 -6.77
N TRP A 173 -16.84 3.02 -6.42
CA TRP A 173 -16.77 1.64 -5.94
C TRP A 173 -15.94 1.57 -4.67
N MET A 174 -16.36 0.73 -3.73
CA MET A 174 -15.47 0.30 -2.65
C MET A 174 -14.73 -0.95 -3.13
N VAL A 175 -13.43 -0.85 -3.36
CA VAL A 175 -12.59 -2.01 -3.64
C VAL A 175 -12.12 -2.61 -2.32
N THR A 176 -12.49 -3.86 -2.08
CA THR A 176 -12.13 -4.63 -0.88
C THR A 176 -10.95 -5.54 -1.19
N VAL A 177 -9.90 -5.49 -0.37
CA VAL A 177 -8.74 -6.40 -0.44
C VAL A 177 -8.64 -7.23 0.84
N GLY A 178 -8.91 -8.53 0.72
CA GLY A 178 -8.81 -9.46 1.85
C GLY A 178 -7.36 -9.89 2.10
N VAL A 179 -6.86 -9.69 3.32
CA VAL A 179 -5.50 -10.08 3.72
C VAL A 179 -5.52 -10.99 4.95
N GLY A 180 -4.78 -12.10 4.89
CA GLY A 180 -4.63 -13.03 6.01
C GLY A 180 -3.90 -12.40 7.20
N ILE A 181 -4.55 -12.34 8.35
CA ILE A 181 -3.99 -11.88 9.62
C ILE A 181 -2.91 -12.89 10.07
N GLY A 182 -1.67 -12.42 10.16
CA GLY A 182 -0.51 -13.23 10.57
C GLY A 182 0.29 -13.81 9.41
N SER A 183 -0.31 -14.04 8.24
CA SER A 183 0.44 -14.44 7.03
C SER A 183 0.85 -13.23 6.16
N GLY A 184 0.07 -12.15 6.19
CA GLY A 184 0.24 -11.02 5.27
C GLY A 184 -0.10 -11.38 3.81
N GLN A 185 -0.70 -12.54 3.55
CA GLN A 185 -1.04 -12.96 2.20
C GLN A 185 -2.27 -12.21 1.70
N VAL A 186 -2.21 -11.63 0.51
CA VAL A 186 -3.39 -11.14 -0.22
C VAL A 186 -4.19 -12.34 -0.71
N ILE A 187 -5.44 -12.45 -0.26
CA ILE A 187 -6.34 -13.55 -0.53
C ILE A 187 -7.17 -13.26 -1.78
N THR A 188 -7.83 -12.11 -1.82
CA THR A 188 -8.70 -11.67 -2.92
C THR A 188 -8.76 -10.15 -3.00
N ALA A 189 -9.28 -9.64 -4.10
CA ALA A 189 -9.62 -8.24 -4.31
C ALA A 189 -10.82 -8.14 -5.25
N PHE A 190 -11.78 -7.26 -4.95
CA PHE A 190 -12.96 -7.04 -5.80
C PHE A 190 -13.59 -5.66 -5.56
N PRO A 191 -14.15 -5.00 -6.61
CA PRO A 191 -14.95 -3.79 -6.45
C PRO A 191 -16.41 -4.13 -6.09
N ASP A 192 -17.06 -3.24 -5.34
CA ASP A 192 -18.51 -3.19 -5.14
C ASP A 192 -19.00 -1.76 -5.39
N GLU A 193 -20.02 -1.57 -6.23
CA GLU A 193 -20.52 -0.23 -6.60
C GLU A 193 -21.39 0.36 -5.47
N GLN A 194 -21.25 1.67 -5.23
CA GLN A 194 -21.83 2.37 -4.08
C GLN A 194 -23.08 3.19 -4.40
#